data_AF-A0A5B8CVM9-F1
#
_entry.id   AF-A0A5B8CVM9-F1
#
_cell.length_a   1.000
_cell.length_b   1.000
_cell.length_c   1.000
_cell.angle_alpha   90.00
_cell.angle_beta   90.00
_cell.angle_gamma   90.00
#
_symmetry.space_group_name_H-M   'P 1'
#
loop_
_entity.id
_entity.type
_entity.pdbx_description
1 polymer ?
#
loop_
_entity_poly.entity_id
_entity_poly.type
_entity_poly.pdbx_seq_one_letter_code
_entity_poly.pdbx_strand_id
1 'polypeptide(L)'
;MIKRLRTRRHPARPTNTAALETASNSTWPQMLLWAIGLAALIAIGVFLGWDTRVLAGVAVLVGLVSGLFVWMLGLIAVVPLIGPLIVKVLSFSFIWLLNALGYLVSYVAIRRGYSRDVLTYRGLTMALLIGIVIGYVVAQFI
;
A
#
# COMPACT_ATOMS: atom_id res chain seq x y z
N MET A 1 -44.56 -39.90 37.23
CA MET A 1 -43.20 -39.31 37.14
C MET A 1 -42.88 -39.03 35.68
N ILE A 2 -43.16 -37.81 35.20
CA ILE A 2 -43.17 -37.45 33.77
C ILE A 2 -41.76 -37.04 33.33
N LYS A 3 -41.12 -37.83 32.47
CA LYS A 3 -39.83 -37.48 31.82
C LYS A 3 -40.08 -36.39 30.78
N ARG A 4 -39.61 -35.17 31.05
CA ARG A 4 -39.57 -34.07 30.09
C ARG A 4 -38.66 -34.46 28.93
N LEU A 5 -39.23 -34.65 27.74
CA LEU A 5 -38.50 -34.73 26.48
C LEU A 5 -37.93 -33.34 26.19
N ARG A 6 -36.65 -33.15 26.49
CA ARG A 6 -35.89 -31.98 26.05
C ARG A 6 -35.67 -32.15 24.55
N THR A 7 -36.54 -31.53 23.75
CA THR A 7 -36.36 -31.38 22.31
C THR A 7 -34.99 -30.73 22.07
N ARG A 8 -34.06 -31.51 21.50
CA ARG A 8 -32.81 -30.98 20.99
C ARG A 8 -33.19 -30.02 19.87
N ARG A 9 -33.11 -28.71 20.13
CA ARG A 9 -33.17 -27.72 19.05
C ARG A 9 -32.00 -28.03 18.13
N HIS A 10 -32.31 -28.44 16.91
CA HIS A 10 -31.34 -28.49 15.82
C HIS A 10 -30.62 -27.13 15.75
N PRO A 11 -29.29 -27.09 15.59
CA PRO A 11 -28.63 -25.84 15.26
C PRO A 11 -29.22 -25.35 13.94
N ALA A 12 -29.78 -24.14 13.94
CA ALA A 12 -30.22 -23.48 12.72
C ALA A 12 -29.05 -23.48 11.75
N ARG A 13 -29.27 -24.03 10.55
CA ARG A 13 -28.33 -23.95 9.43
C ARG A 13 -28.02 -22.46 9.24
N PRO A 14 -26.75 -22.01 9.29
CA PRO A 14 -26.44 -20.62 8.99
C PRO A 14 -26.96 -20.36 7.57
N THR A 15 -28.06 -19.63 7.49
CA THR A 15 -28.60 -19.17 6.23
C THR A 15 -27.56 -18.21 5.66
N ASN A 16 -27.24 -18.36 4.37
CA ASN A 16 -26.27 -17.50 3.67
C ASN A 16 -26.56 -16.00 3.84
N THR A 17 -27.76 -15.63 4.29
CA THR A 17 -28.15 -14.26 4.66
C THR A 17 -27.23 -13.62 5.71
N ALA A 18 -26.77 -14.36 6.74
CA ALA A 18 -25.84 -13.81 7.74
C ALA A 18 -24.42 -13.58 7.17
N ALA A 19 -24.03 -14.34 6.15
CA ALA A 19 -22.77 -14.16 5.43
C ALA A 19 -22.85 -13.03 4.36
N LEU A 20 -24.05 -12.69 3.89
CA LEU A 20 -24.28 -11.57 2.97
C LEU A 20 -24.33 -10.23 3.71
N GLU A 21 -24.75 -10.19 4.98
CA GLU A 21 -24.78 -8.95 5.78
C GLU A 21 -23.39 -8.45 6.18
N THR A 22 -22.41 -9.35 6.39
CA THR A 22 -21.03 -8.98 6.71
C THR A 22 -20.23 -8.47 5.51
N ALA A 23 -20.82 -8.50 4.30
CA ALA A 23 -20.20 -8.02 3.06
C ALA A 23 -20.63 -6.60 2.66
N SER A 24 -21.46 -5.92 3.45
CA SER A 24 -21.79 -4.50 3.22
C SER A 24 -20.75 -3.59 3.89
N ASN A 25 -19.49 -3.70 3.47
CA ASN A 25 -18.47 -2.70 3.80
C ASN A 25 -18.81 -1.42 3.03
N SER A 26 -19.63 -0.56 3.63
CA SER A 26 -20.05 0.72 3.07
C SER A 26 -18.84 1.64 2.95
N THR A 27 -18.18 1.62 1.79
CA THR A 27 -17.00 2.45 1.48
C THR A 27 -17.36 3.87 1.02
N TRP A 28 -18.63 4.16 0.78
CA TRP A 28 -19.13 5.47 0.34
C TRP A 28 -18.80 6.64 1.29
N PRO A 29 -18.76 6.48 2.64
CA PRO A 29 -18.39 7.59 3.52
C PRO A 29 -16.92 7.96 3.34
N GLN A 30 -16.07 6.96 3.11
CA GLN A 30 -14.65 7.15 2.84
C GLN A 30 -14.44 7.90 1.52
N MET A 31 -15.16 7.52 0.46
CA MET A 31 -15.09 8.18 -0.85
C MET A 31 -15.50 9.66 -0.77
N LEU A 32 -16.55 9.96 0.01
CA LEU A 32 -17.01 11.33 0.23
C LEU A 32 -15.95 12.16 0.97
N LEU A 33 -15.29 11.58 1.97
CA LEU A 33 -14.26 12.25 2.75
C LEU A 33 -13.03 12.61 1.88
N TRP A 34 -12.60 11.69 1.00
CA TRP A 34 -11.53 11.97 0.03
C TRP A 34 -11.93 13.02 -1.01
N ALA A 35 -13.16 12.99 -1.51
CA ALA A 35 -13.67 13.98 -2.45
C ALA A 35 -13.71 15.39 -1.82
N ILE A 36 -14.18 15.50 -0.58
CA ILE A 36 -14.17 16.76 0.18
C ILE A 36 -12.73 17.23 0.42
N GLY A 37 -11.82 16.32 0.78
CA GLY A 37 -10.39 16.65 0.97
C GLY A 37 -9.74 17.21 -0.30
N LEU A 38 -10.03 16.63 -1.47
CA LEU A 38 -9.53 17.13 -2.74
C LEU A 38 -10.13 18.50 -3.09
N ALA A 39 -11.44 18.68 -2.90
CA ALA A 39 -12.12 19.95 -3.12
C ALA A 39 -11.56 21.06 -2.19
N ALA A 40 -11.28 20.73 -0.94
CA ALA A 40 -10.65 21.66 0.01
C ALA A 40 -9.23 22.05 -0.44
N LEU A 41 -8.43 21.10 -0.94
CA LEU A 41 -7.08 21.39 -1.44
C LEU A 41 -7.11 22.35 -2.65
N ILE A 42 -8.06 22.13 -3.56
CA ILE A 42 -8.29 23.02 -4.71
C ILE A 42 -8.74 24.40 -4.24
N ALA A 43 -9.69 24.46 -3.30
CA ALA A 43 -10.20 25.73 -2.74
C ALA A 43 -9.09 26.52 -2.04
N ILE A 44 -8.22 25.84 -1.27
CA ILE A 44 -7.04 26.44 -0.64
C ILE A 44 -6.08 26.98 -1.71
N GLY A 45 -5.79 26.23 -2.76
CA GLY A 45 -4.92 26.69 -3.85
C GLY A 45 -5.47 27.93 -4.56
N VAL A 46 -6.79 27.99 -4.78
CA VAL A 46 -7.47 29.17 -5.33
C VAL A 46 -7.39 30.35 -4.35
N PHE A 47 -7.63 30.11 -3.05
CA PHE A 47 -7.54 31.15 -2.02
C PHE A 47 -6.13 31.73 -1.87
N LEU A 48 -5.09 30.90 -2.04
CA LEU A 48 -3.69 31.33 -2.07
C LEU A 48 -3.27 32.02 -3.38
N GLY A 49 -4.18 32.17 -4.34
CA GLY A 49 -3.91 32.85 -5.62
C GLY A 49 -3.02 32.05 -6.57
N TRP A 50 -2.99 30.72 -6.47
CA TRP A 50 -2.22 29.90 -7.40
C TRP A 50 -2.80 29.98 -8.82
N ASP A 51 -1.92 29.99 -9.83
CA ASP A 51 -2.32 29.98 -11.23
C ASP A 51 -3.18 28.73 -11.53
N THR A 52 -4.33 28.95 -12.16
CA THR A 52 -5.30 27.89 -12.46
C THR A 52 -4.70 26.77 -13.32
N ARG A 53 -3.73 27.08 -14.18
CA ARG A 53 -3.02 26.09 -15.01
C ARG A 53 -2.12 25.19 -14.16
N VAL A 54 -1.46 25.77 -13.14
CA VAL A 54 -0.65 25.00 -12.19
C VAL A 54 -1.55 24.11 -11.34
N LEU A 55 -2.67 24.64 -10.85
CA LEU A 55 -3.62 23.89 -10.05
C LEU A 55 -4.24 22.71 -10.84
N ALA A 56 -4.63 22.96 -12.09
CA ALA A 56 -5.12 21.91 -12.99
C ALA A 56 -4.03 20.88 -13.32
N GLY A 57 -2.80 21.32 -13.56
CA GLY A 57 -1.66 20.44 -13.78
C GLY A 57 -1.39 19.52 -12.60
N VAL A 58 -1.39 20.04 -11.37
CA VAL A 58 -1.22 19.26 -10.15
C VAL A 58 -2.39 18.29 -9.95
N ALA A 59 -3.63 18.74 -10.15
CA ALA A 59 -4.81 17.87 -10.01
C ALA A 59 -4.77 16.69 -11.00
N VAL A 60 -4.43 16.95 -12.26
CA VAL A 60 -4.26 15.89 -13.29
C VAL A 60 -3.11 14.96 -12.91
N LEU A 61 -1.97 15.51 -12.46
CA LEU A 61 -0.82 14.71 -12.04
C LEU A 61 -1.19 13.78 -10.88
N VAL A 62 -1.88 14.30 -9.85
CA VAL A 62 -2.36 13.50 -8.71
C VAL A 62 -3.32 12.42 -9.18
N GLY A 63 -4.25 12.73 -10.10
CA GLY A 63 -5.17 11.74 -10.68
C GLY A 63 -4.44 10.62 -11.43
N LEU A 64 -3.47 10.97 -12.29
CA LEU A 64 -2.67 10.01 -13.04
C LEU A 64 -1.83 9.11 -12.12
N VAL A 65 -1.13 9.70 -11.15
CA VAL A 65 -0.31 8.93 -10.20
C VAL A 65 -1.19 8.00 -9.36
N SER A 66 -2.34 8.49 -8.87
CA SER A 66 -3.27 7.67 -8.10
C SER A 66 -3.83 6.52 -8.93
N GLY A 67 -4.18 6.78 -10.20
CA GLY A 67 -4.65 5.75 -11.14
C GLY A 67 -3.60 4.67 -11.40
N LEU A 68 -2.32 5.06 -11.57
CA LEU A 68 -1.21 4.13 -11.72
C LEU A 68 -1.04 3.23 -10.49
N PHE A 69 -1.18 3.77 -9.28
CA PHE A 69 -1.15 2.98 -8.05
C PHE A 69 -2.29 1.97 -7.98
N VAL A 70 -3.51 2.36 -8.37
CA VAL A 70 -4.67 1.44 -8.41
C VAL A 70 -4.41 0.31 -9.41
N TRP A 71 -3.90 0.62 -10.60
CA TRP A 71 -3.58 -0.38 -11.62
C TRP A 71 -2.49 -1.35 -11.14
N MET A 72 -1.44 -0.83 -10.51
CA MET A 72 -0.34 -1.61 -9.95
C MET A 72 -0.80 -2.52 -8.82
N LEU A 73 -1.60 -2.00 -7.88
CA LEU A 73 -2.19 -2.80 -6.80
C LEU A 73 -3.14 -3.86 -7.36
N GLY A 74 -3.91 -3.54 -8.41
CA GLY A 74 -4.75 -4.48 -9.13
C GLY A 74 -3.96 -5.65 -9.72
N LEU A 75 -2.84 -5.37 -10.41
CA LEU A 75 -1.93 -6.39 -10.94
C LEU A 75 -1.35 -7.27 -9.84
N ILE A 76 -0.90 -6.66 -8.74
CA ILE A 76 -0.35 -7.37 -7.58
C ILE A 76 -1.41 -8.28 -6.94
N ALA A 77 -2.66 -7.81 -6.83
CA ALA A 77 -3.77 -8.54 -6.23
C ALA A 77 -4.22 -9.76 -7.04
N VAL A 78 -3.89 -9.84 -8.34
CA VAL A 78 -4.15 -11.05 -9.17
C VAL A 78 -3.39 -12.27 -8.62
N VAL A 79 -2.25 -12.06 -7.94
CA VAL A 79 -1.48 -13.14 -7.34
C VAL A 79 -1.97 -13.38 -5.91
N PRO A 80 -2.73 -14.45 -5.61
CA PRO A 80 -3.46 -14.59 -4.35
C PRO A 80 -2.56 -14.77 -3.11
N LEU A 81 -1.33 -15.27 -3.29
CA LEU A 81 -0.39 -15.51 -2.20
C LEU A 81 0.59 -14.35 -2.00
N ILE A 82 1.25 -13.92 -3.08
CA ILE A 82 2.28 -12.88 -3.04
C ILE A 82 1.65 -11.47 -3.02
N GLY A 83 0.49 -11.30 -3.64
CA GLY A 83 -0.18 -10.00 -3.75
C GLY A 83 -0.42 -9.32 -2.40
N PRO A 84 -1.13 -9.97 -1.47
CA PRO A 84 -1.37 -9.40 -0.13
C PRO A 84 -0.09 -9.14 0.67
N LEU A 85 0.98 -9.92 0.45
CA LEU A 85 2.27 -9.72 1.11
C LEU A 85 2.99 -8.48 0.58
N ILE A 86 3.03 -8.30 -0.75
CA ILE A 86 3.63 -7.12 -1.37
C ILE A 86 2.90 -5.85 -0.93
N VAL A 87 1.56 -5.84 -0.94
CA VAL A 87 0.79 -4.66 -0.52
C VAL A 87 1.12 -4.28 0.93
N LYS A 88 1.23 -5.27 1.84
CA LYS A 88 1.62 -5.02 3.24
C LYS A 88 3.00 -4.40 3.38
N VAL A 89 3.98 -4.87 2.60
CA VAL A 89 5.34 -4.30 2.61
C VAL A 89 5.35 -2.90 1.98
N LEU A 90 4.61 -2.69 0.89
CA LEU A 90 4.50 -1.38 0.22
C LEU A 90 3.84 -0.34 1.12
N SER A 91 2.81 -0.73 1.88
CA SER A 91 2.11 0.14 2.83
C SER A 91 2.95 0.50 4.07
N PHE A 92 4.11 -0.13 4.27
CA PHE A 92 5.00 0.18 5.38
C PHE A 92 5.85 1.43 5.07
N SER A 93 5.24 2.60 5.18
CA SER A 93 5.83 3.90 4.81
C SER A 93 7.18 4.21 5.48
N PHE A 94 7.40 3.68 6.69
CA PHE A 94 8.63 3.93 7.45
C PHE A 94 9.87 3.31 6.79
N ILE A 95 9.74 2.13 6.14
CA ILE A 95 10.85 1.47 5.43
C ILE A 95 11.26 2.29 4.21
N TRP A 96 10.29 2.78 3.44
CA TRP A 96 10.55 3.63 2.27
C TRP A 96 11.19 4.95 2.67
N LEU A 97 10.76 5.54 3.79
CA LEU A 97 11.34 6.78 4.31
C LEU A 97 12.79 6.59 4.73
N LEU A 98 13.10 5.53 5.48
CA LEU A 98 14.48 5.18 5.86
C LEU A 98 15.35 4.88 4.64
N ASN A 99 14.80 4.24 3.61
CA ASN A 99 15.50 3.95 2.37
C ASN A 99 15.84 5.25 1.60
N ALA A 100 14.89 6.17 1.50
CA ALA A 100 15.09 7.50 0.91
C ALA A 100 16.09 8.35 1.70
N LEU A 101 16.00 8.36 3.03
CA LEU A 101 16.97 8.98 3.93
C LEU A 101 18.36 8.39 3.74
N GLY A 102 18.43 7.08 3.58
CA GLY A 102 19.60 6.39 3.08
C GLY A 102 20.13 7.12 1.86
N TYR A 103 19.44 7.08 0.72
CA TYR A 103 19.95 7.71 -0.51
C TYR A 103 20.36 9.17 -0.34
N LEU A 104 19.63 9.94 0.46
CA LEU A 104 19.96 11.32 0.79
C LEU A 104 21.31 11.44 1.52
N VAL A 105 21.54 10.65 2.57
CA VAL A 105 22.83 10.62 3.29
C VAL A 105 23.97 10.19 2.37
N SER A 106 23.74 9.22 1.48
CA SER A 106 24.74 8.83 0.47
C SER A 106 25.10 9.95 -0.46
N TYR A 107 24.09 10.64 -0.98
CA TYR A 107 24.29 11.73 -1.90
C TYR A 107 25.10 12.87 -1.24
N VAL A 108 24.78 13.19 0.03
CA VAL A 108 25.54 14.17 0.82
C VAL A 108 26.97 13.70 1.09
N ALA A 109 27.19 12.42 1.40
CA ALA A 109 28.53 11.87 1.64
C ALA A 109 29.40 11.88 0.37
N ILE A 110 28.82 11.58 -0.80
CA ILE A 110 29.50 11.65 -2.09
C ILE A 110 29.90 13.10 -2.41
N ARG A 111 28.98 14.06 -2.15
CA ARG A 111 29.27 15.50 -2.30
C ARG A 111 30.39 15.99 -1.38
N ARG A 112 30.62 15.33 -0.24
CA ARG A 112 31.66 15.67 0.75
C ARG A 112 32.96 14.89 0.59
N GLY A 113 33.09 14.04 -0.44
CA GLY A 113 34.33 13.31 -0.73
C GLY A 113 34.48 11.95 -0.02
N TYR A 114 33.48 11.52 0.77
CA TYR A 114 33.46 10.21 1.45
C TYR A 114 32.78 9.12 0.58
N SER A 115 32.94 9.22 -0.74
CA SER A 115 32.22 8.39 -1.71
C SER A 115 32.56 6.91 -1.64
N ARG A 116 33.82 6.57 -1.30
CA ARG A 116 34.31 5.17 -1.26
C ARG A 116 33.67 4.36 -0.14
N ASP A 117 33.58 4.92 1.07
CA ASP A 117 33.11 4.17 2.23
C ASP A 117 31.60 3.95 2.17
N VAL A 118 30.83 5.00 1.89
CA VAL A 118 29.36 4.90 1.88
C VAL A 118 28.85 4.05 0.71
N LEU A 119 29.53 4.09 -0.44
CA LEU A 119 29.17 3.24 -1.58
C LEU A 119 29.58 1.78 -1.37
N THR A 120 30.65 1.51 -0.63
CA THR A 120 31.08 0.14 -0.30
C THR A 120 30.09 -0.54 0.65
N TYR A 121 29.67 0.12 1.73
CA TYR A 121 28.70 -0.47 2.66
C TYR A 121 27.31 -0.69 2.04
N ARG A 122 26.90 0.20 1.13
CA ARG A 122 25.62 0.07 0.42
C ARG A 122 25.66 -0.91 -0.73
N GLY A 123 26.76 -0.91 -1.48
CA GLY A 123 27.03 -1.93 -2.49
C GLY A 123 27.04 -3.32 -1.87
N LEU A 124 27.62 -3.47 -0.68
CA LEU A 124 27.66 -4.74 0.04
C LEU A 124 26.26 -5.23 0.47
N THR A 125 25.44 -4.34 1.05
CA THR A 125 24.06 -4.70 1.43
C THR A 125 23.18 -4.99 0.22
N MET A 126 23.32 -4.23 -0.88
CA MET A 126 22.62 -4.53 -2.14
C MET A 126 23.07 -5.84 -2.77
N ALA A 127 24.38 -6.12 -2.80
CA ALA A 127 24.92 -7.38 -3.31
C ALA A 127 24.42 -8.59 -2.49
N LEU A 128 24.37 -8.45 -1.16
CA LEU A 128 23.83 -9.48 -0.27
C LEU A 128 22.34 -9.72 -0.51
N LEU A 129 21.53 -8.66 -0.61
CA LEU A 129 20.09 -8.77 -0.87
C LEU A 129 19.83 -9.42 -2.24
N ILE A 130 20.55 -9.00 -3.29
CA ILE A 130 20.43 -9.60 -4.62
C ILE A 130 20.84 -11.08 -4.58
N GLY A 131 21.93 -11.42 -3.89
CA GLY A 131 22.37 -12.81 -3.73
C GLY A 131 21.34 -13.70 -3.02
N ILE A 132 20.72 -13.21 -1.94
CA ILE A 132 19.68 -13.95 -1.22
C ILE A 132 18.43 -14.13 -2.08
N VAL A 133 18.00 -13.09 -2.80
CA VAL A 133 16.83 -13.16 -3.69
C VAL A 133 17.08 -14.16 -4.83
N ILE A 134 18.23 -14.10 -5.49
CA ILE A 134 18.59 -15.05 -6.55
C ILE A 134 18.68 -16.47 -5.97
N GLY A 135 19.31 -16.65 -4.81
CA GLY A 135 19.40 -17.94 -4.14
C GLY A 135 18.03 -18.55 -3.81
N TYR A 136 17.10 -17.75 -3.31
CA TYR A 136 15.72 -18.19 -3.05
C TYR A 136 15.00 -18.60 -4.34
N VAL A 137 15.13 -17.81 -5.40
CA VAL A 137 14.51 -18.11 -6.69
C VAL A 137 15.06 -19.42 -7.26
N VAL A 138 16.38 -19.63 -7.24
CA VAL A 138 17.02 -20.86 -7.72
C VAL A 138 16.61 -22.06 -6.87
N ALA A 139 16.59 -21.93 -5.54
CA ALA A 139 16.17 -23.00 -4.63
C ALA A 139 14.70 -23.41 -4.81
N GLN A 140 13.85 -22.53 -5.35
CA GLN A 140 12.45 -22.83 -5.64
C GLN A 140 12.27 -23.65 -6.93
N PHE A 141 13.27 -23.66 -7.82
CA PHE A 141 13.22 -24.37 -9.11
C PHE A 141 13.97 -25.72 -9.11
N ILE A 142 14.56 -26.10 -7.97
CA ILE A 142 15.21 -27.38 -7.70
C ILE A 142 14.38 -28.15 -6.68
#